data_AF-A0A822E7B1-F1
#
_entry.id   AF-A0A822E7B1-F1
#
_cell.length_a   1.000
_cell.length_b   1.000
_cell.length_c   1.000
_cell.angle_alpha   90.00
_cell.angle_beta   90.00
_cell.angle_gamma   90.00
#
_symmetry.space_group_name_H-M   'P 1'
#
loop_
_entity.id
_entity.type
_entity.pdbx_description
1 polymer ?
#
loop_
_entity_poly.entity_id
_entity_poly.type
_entity_poly.pdbx_seq_one_letter_code
_entity_poly.pdbx_strand_id
1 'polypeptide(L)'
;MVMIIVFTIIFIHIPKQLSKYKTIVKYFPSIEELSAVTILCVDKTGTLTLNKIVIEKYSIKKYSDIETNDIIYYAALASNIENQNVIDACIISTYGDINT
;
A
#
# COMPACT_ATOMS: atom_id res chain seq x y z
N MET A 1 -29.86 -27.14 23.19
CA MET A 1 -28.48 -27.67 23.35
C MET A 1 -27.73 -27.76 22.02
N VAL A 2 -28.29 -28.39 20.98
CA VAL A 2 -27.63 -28.57 19.67
C VAL A 2 -27.27 -27.25 18.97
N MET A 3 -28.16 -26.25 18.98
CA MET A 3 -27.90 -24.93 18.39
C MET A 3 -26.62 -24.26 18.93
N ILE A 4 -26.40 -24.32 20.25
CA ILE A 4 -25.24 -23.71 20.92
C ILE A 4 -23.93 -24.39 20.46
N ILE A 5 -23.95 -25.72 20.32
CA ILE A 5 -22.79 -26.51 19.88
C ILE A 5 -22.42 -26.18 18.43
N VAL A 6 -23.42 -26.03 17.56
CA VAL A 6 -23.18 -25.67 16.16
C VAL A 6 -22.55 -24.28 16.06
N PHE A 7 -23.07 -23.29 16.80
CA PHE A 7 -22.53 -21.93 16.80
C PHE A 7 -21.08 -21.88 17.31
N THR A 8 -20.74 -22.58 18.39
CA THR A 8 -19.36 -22.57 18.92
C THR A 8 -18.36 -23.20 17.96
N ILE A 9 -18.74 -24.29 17.28
CA ILE A 9 -17.88 -24.93 16.26
C ILE A 9 -17.63 -23.96 15.09
N ILE A 10 -18.65 -23.24 14.63
CA ILE A 10 -18.54 -22.25 13.54
C ILE A 10 -17.60 -21.12 13.94
N PHE A 11 -17.79 -20.55 15.14
CA PHE A 11 -16.94 -19.48 15.64
C PHE A 11 -15.47 -19.91 15.77
N ILE A 12 -15.17 -21.17 16.07
CA ILE A 12 -13.80 -21.67 16.09
C ILE A 12 -13.25 -21.87 14.67
N HIS A 13 -14.07 -22.36 13.74
CA HIS A 13 -13.61 -22.75 12.42
C HIS A 13 -13.34 -21.58 11.47
N ILE A 14 -14.21 -20.56 11.46
CA ILE A 14 -14.13 -19.45 10.49
C ILE A 14 -12.83 -18.63 10.62
N PRO A 15 -12.42 -18.13 11.80
CA PRO A 15 -11.18 -17.35 11.90
C PRO A 15 -9.94 -18.18 11.60
N LYS A 16 -9.95 -19.50 11.87
CA LYS A 16 -8.89 -20.40 11.45
C LYS A 16 -8.77 -20.46 9.92
N GLN A 17 -9.89 -20.39 9.20
CA GLN A 17 -9.86 -20.26 7.75
C GLN A 17 -9.38 -18.87 7.31
N LEU A 18 -9.90 -17.78 7.89
CA LEU A 18 -9.50 -16.40 7.57
C LEU A 18 -8.00 -16.14 7.80
N SER A 19 -7.42 -16.74 8.83
CA SER A 19 -5.99 -16.66 9.13
C SER A 19 -5.12 -17.23 8.00
N LYS A 20 -5.58 -18.26 7.27
CA LYS A 20 -4.87 -18.78 6.10
C LYS A 20 -4.78 -17.76 4.96
N TYR A 21 -5.72 -16.81 4.91
CA TYR A 21 -5.74 -15.70 3.97
C TYR A 21 -5.02 -14.45 4.51
N LYS A 22 -4.13 -14.61 5.51
CA LYS A 22 -3.39 -13.50 6.15
C LYS A 22 -4.32 -12.42 6.74
N THR A 23 -5.54 -12.78 7.10
CA THR A 23 -6.51 -11.88 7.72
C THR A 23 -6.53 -12.10 9.22
N ILE A 24 -6.44 -11.02 10.00
CA ILE A 24 -6.54 -11.05 11.46
C ILE A 24 -7.88 -10.47 11.86
N VAL A 25 -8.69 -11.25 12.57
CA VAL A 25 -9.99 -10.83 13.11
C VAL A 25 -9.86 -10.63 14.61
N LYS A 26 -10.11 -9.41 15.09
CA LYS A 26 -9.98 -9.06 16.51
C LYS A 26 -11.21 -9.45 17.34
N TYR A 27 -12.39 -9.43 16.74
CA TYR A 27 -13.67 -9.71 17.41
C TYR A 27 -14.53 -10.63 16.56
N PHE A 28 -15.05 -11.70 17.16
CA PHE A 28 -15.90 -12.68 16.48
C PHE A 28 -17.19 -12.09 15.88
N PRO A 29 -17.92 -11.17 16.54
CA PRO A 29 -19.12 -10.55 15.96
C PRO A 29 -18.85 -9.80 14.65
N SER A 30 -17.64 -9.30 14.44
CA SER A 30 -17.28 -8.59 13.20
C SER A 30 -17.35 -9.47 11.95
N ILE A 31 -17.31 -10.80 12.10
CA ILE A 31 -17.48 -11.74 10.97
C ILE A 31 -18.94 -11.72 10.48
N GLU A 32 -19.89 -11.65 11.41
CA GLU A 32 -21.32 -11.60 11.08
C GLU A 32 -21.68 -10.24 10.47
N GLU A 33 -21.19 -9.14 11.06
CA GLU A 33 -21.35 -7.80 10.49
C GLU A 33 -20.75 -7.71 9.08
N LEU A 34 -19.55 -8.29 8.86
CA LEU A 34 -18.90 -8.32 7.55
C LEU A 34 -19.75 -9.04 6.50
N SER A 35 -20.55 -10.05 6.88
CA SER A 35 -21.42 -10.78 5.95
C SER A 35 -22.58 -9.94 5.42
N ALA A 36 -22.97 -8.89 6.15
CA ALA A 36 -24.05 -7.98 5.77
C ALA A 36 -23.57 -6.72 5.02
N VAL A 37 -22.26 -6.55 4.85
CA VAL A 37 -21.68 -5.37 4.18
C VAL A 37 -22.03 -5.37 2.69
N THR A 38 -22.61 -4.25 2.22
CA THR A 38 -22.93 -4.02 0.80
C THR A 38 -21.95 -3.08 0.11
N ILE A 39 -21.28 -2.21 0.86
CA ILE A 39 -20.30 -1.24 0.37
C ILE A 39 -19.02 -1.38 1.16
N LEU A 40 -17.92 -1.67 0.47
CA LEU A 40 -16.57 -1.74 1.06
C LEU A 40 -15.76 -0.53 0.61
N CYS A 41 -15.48 0.37 1.54
CA CYS A 41 -14.54 1.47 1.31
C CYS A 41 -13.11 0.94 1.48
N VAL A 42 -12.37 0.86 0.37
CA VAL A 42 -10.96 0.45 0.38
C VAL A 42 -10.10 1.71 0.25
N ASP A 43 -9.11 1.84 1.11
CA ASP A 43 -8.15 2.95 1.01
C ASP A 43 -7.22 2.76 -0.21
N LYS A 44 -6.75 3.85 -0.81
CA LYS A 44 -5.89 3.76 -1.99
C LYS A 44 -4.45 3.40 -1.59
N THR A 45 -3.85 4.21 -0.74
CA THR A 45 -2.41 4.13 -0.43
C THR A 45 -2.17 3.03 0.60
N GLY A 46 -1.33 2.06 0.27
CA GLY A 46 -1.02 0.95 1.18
C GLY A 46 -2.06 -0.17 1.22
N THR A 47 -3.19 -0.05 0.47
CA THR A 47 -4.13 -1.17 0.26
C THR A 47 -4.26 -1.51 -1.22
N LEU A 48 -4.72 -0.57 -2.07
CA LEU A 48 -4.81 -0.82 -3.52
C LEU A 48 -3.45 -0.69 -4.22
N THR A 49 -2.60 0.24 -3.76
CA THR A 49 -1.29 0.48 -4.35
C THR A 49 -0.19 -0.18 -3.54
N LEU A 50 0.85 -0.68 -4.22
CA LEU A 50 2.01 -1.32 -3.60
C LEU A 50 2.96 -0.34 -2.90
N ASN A 51 2.57 0.93 -2.76
CA ASN A 51 3.41 2.02 -2.26
C ASN A 51 4.79 2.03 -2.95
N LYS A 52 4.82 1.72 -4.25
CA LYS A 52 5.99 1.78 -5.13
C LYS A 52 5.72 2.85 -6.17
N ILE A 53 6.32 4.01 -5.96
CA ILE A 53 6.23 5.14 -6.88
C ILE A 53 7.40 5.02 -7.85
N VAL A 54 7.16 5.30 -9.13
CA VAL A 54 8.17 5.29 -10.19
C VAL A 54 8.00 6.56 -11.00
N ILE A 55 9.10 7.22 -11.33
CA ILE A 55 9.11 8.41 -12.18
C ILE A 55 9.40 8.00 -13.61
N GLU A 56 8.46 8.27 -14.50
CA GLU A 56 8.63 8.09 -15.94
C GLU A 56 9.34 9.31 -16.53
N LYS A 57 10.63 9.16 -16.87
CA LYS A 57 11.49 10.27 -17.34
C LYS A 57 10.93 11.00 -18.57
N TYR A 58 10.21 10.29 -19.43
CA TYR A 58 9.59 10.86 -20.63
C TYR A 58 8.35 11.73 -20.32
N SER A 59 7.73 11.57 -19.15
CA SER A 59 6.57 12.34 -18.73
C SER A 59 6.94 13.66 -18.02
N ILE A 60 8.23 13.93 -17.82
CA ILE A 60 8.69 15.15 -17.14
C ILE A 60 8.53 16.34 -18.09
N LYS A 61 7.66 17.29 -17.72
CA LYS A 61 7.46 18.53 -18.47
C LYS A 61 8.49 19.57 -18.05
N LYS A 62 9.21 20.12 -19.04
CA LYS A 62 10.17 21.21 -18.86
C LYS A 62 9.46 22.55 -19.10
N TYR A 63 9.70 23.53 -18.22
CA TYR A 63 9.15 24.90 -18.33
C TYR A 63 10.19 25.93 -18.79
N SER A 64 11.45 25.52 -18.92
CA SER A 64 12.61 26.34 -19.32
C SER A 64 13.62 25.45 -20.06
N ASP A 65 14.73 26.03 -20.56
CA ASP A 65 15.83 25.32 -21.24
C ASP A 65 16.70 24.45 -20.30
N ILE A 66 16.10 23.92 -19.23
CA ILE A 66 16.75 23.04 -18.27
C ILE A 66 16.57 21.60 -18.76
N GLU A 67 17.63 20.80 -18.72
CA GLU A 67 17.54 19.39 -19.11
C GLU A 67 16.78 18.55 -18.08
N THR A 68 16.15 17.47 -18.53
CA THR A 68 15.39 16.58 -17.64
C THR A 68 16.27 16.00 -16.54
N ASN A 69 17.55 15.76 -16.84
CA ASN A 69 18.53 15.27 -15.88
C ASN A 69 18.84 16.28 -14.78
N ASP A 70 18.90 17.57 -15.11
CA ASP A 70 19.14 18.63 -14.12
C ASP A 70 17.95 18.76 -13.16
N ILE A 71 16.72 18.62 -13.67
CA ILE A 71 15.50 18.61 -12.84
C ILE A 71 15.55 17.47 -11.82
N ILE A 72 15.93 16.26 -12.26
CA ILE A 72 16.06 15.09 -11.39
C ILE A 72 17.20 15.30 -10.38
N TYR A 73 18.31 15.93 -10.80
CA TYR A 73 19.43 16.25 -9.91
C TYR A 73 19.02 17.23 -8.80
N TYR A 74 18.35 18.33 -9.14
CA TYR A 74 17.85 19.28 -8.14
C TYR A 74 16.81 18.64 -7.22
N ALA A 75 15.94 17.79 -7.74
CA ALA A 75 14.99 17.04 -6.92
C ALA A 75 15.69 16.09 -5.94
N ALA A 76 16.76 15.42 -6.37
CA ALA A 76 17.56 14.54 -5.51
C ALA A 76 18.30 15.33 -4.42
N LEU A 77 18.83 16.52 -4.73
CA LEU A 77 19.45 17.41 -3.74
C LEU A 77 18.46 17.94 -2.69
N ALA A 78 17.21 18.17 -3.08
CA ALA A 78 16.15 18.61 -2.17
C ALA A 78 15.54 17.46 -1.34
N SER A 79 15.80 16.21 -1.74
CA SER A 79 15.27 15.02 -1.06
C SER A 79 16.10 14.69 0.18
N ASN A 80 15.44 14.33 1.27
CA ASN A 80 16.12 13.96 2.51
C ASN A 80 16.38 12.44 2.55
N ILE A 81 17.66 12.05 2.57
CA ILE A 81 18.10 10.65 2.56
C ILE A 81 17.71 9.92 3.86
N GLU A 82 17.60 10.65 4.97
CA GLU A 82 17.27 10.06 6.28
C GLU A 82 15.78 9.75 6.43
N ASN A 83 14.92 10.37 5.62
CA ASN A 83 13.48 10.26 5.74
C ASN A 83 12.98 9.06 4.92
N GLN A 84 12.24 8.14 5.55
CA GLN A 84 11.71 6.93 4.89
C GLN A 84 10.49 7.20 4.01
N ASN A 85 10.44 8.35 3.33
CA ASN A 85 9.37 8.70 2.43
C ASN A 85 9.58 7.99 1.07
N VAL A 86 8.52 7.35 0.58
CA VAL A 86 8.52 6.63 -0.70
C VAL A 86 8.79 7.56 -1.88
N ILE A 87 8.40 8.84 -1.78
CA ILE A 87 8.64 9.84 -2.82
C ILE A 87 10.14 10.15 -2.91
N ASP A 88 10.77 10.48 -1.77
CA ASP A 88 12.20 10.84 -1.72
C ASP A 88 13.07 9.66 -2.16
N ALA A 89 12.73 8.44 -1.71
CA ALA A 89 13.40 7.22 -2.13
C ALA A 89 13.30 6.99 -3.66
N CYS A 90 12.14 7.28 -4.26
CA CYS A 90 11.94 7.15 -5.70
C CYS A 90 12.77 8.17 -6.50
N ILE A 91 12.90 9.40 -6.01
CA ILE A 91 13.70 10.44 -6.68
C ILE A 91 15.18 10.03 -6.67
N ILE A 92 15.69 9.60 -5.51
CA ILE A 92 17.08 9.16 -5.34
C ILE A 92 17.37 7.92 -6.21
N SER A 93 16.47 6.94 -6.26
CA SER A 93 16.65 5.75 -7.12
C SER A 93 16.68 6.13 -8.60
N THR A 94 15.79 7.04 -9.01
CA THR A 94 15.71 7.51 -10.41
C THR A 94 16.99 8.25 -10.83
N TYR A 95 17.63 8.98 -9.91
CA TYR A 95 18.93 9.62 -10.14
C TYR A 95 20.06 8.59 -10.24
N GLY A 96 20.07 7.55 -9.40
CA GLY A 96 21.06 6.48 -9.45
C GLY A 96 21.12 5.76 -10.80
N ASP A 97 19.95 5.47 -11.39
CA ASP A 97 19.80 4.83 -12.71
C ASP A 97 20.31 5.71 -13.88
N ILE A 98 20.66 6.98 -13.66
CA ILE A 98 21.22 7.87 -14.70
C ILE A 98 22.75 7.73 -14.77
N ASN A 99 23.41 7.33 -13.68
CA ASN A 99 24.87 7.29 -13.56
C ASN A 99 25.50 5.91 -13.86
N THR A 100 24.70 4.94 -14.32
CA THR A 100 25.10 3.61 -14.79
C THR A 100 24.74 3.43 -16.24
#